data_AF-A0A520IGD7-F1
#
_entry.id   AF-A0A520IGD7-F1
#
_cell.length_a   1.000
_cell.length_b   1.000
_cell.length_c   1.000
_cell.angle_alpha   90.00
_cell.angle_beta   90.00
_cell.angle_gamma   90.00
#
_symmetry.space_group_name_H-M   'P 1'
#
loop_
_entity.id
_entity.type
_entity.pdbx_description
1 polymer ?
#
loop_
_entity_poly.entity_id
_entity_poly.type
_entity_poly.pdbx_seq_one_letter_code
_entity_poly.pdbx_strand_id
1 'polypeptide(L)'
;MPTTKLSAFSTILISMFLTVCAYAQTGDNVSKLKKADTLGFVARMQEFAKRSAQLSASDLAADKAALEQSKVLDELKKTMQVAKSYLRSGVDTVGARTQIAMIEQDYATAVDGVITHKGTAQTFRNVTATSKILTELLNKAEYRKLRLDLHQKQLNTFRYQLDSILNAPALFKFSTDSAILIKYMQRLRVLAYEVHPIDSSLKLASNNVQGLLNQVNLQVFKLQSTLDEIGIYQSDLAHNTLNREFANIWDPAENYRPFDQILNQARQKAKLTLFFYAENNIGKLVILVILAMSSFIYLRSLKQIYIEKGMLSDDMEGQLVLRYPLFSALLIVINLFQFMFPSAPFILSVIFWIIACASLTILFYKFITRYWMNIWLIMVALFLITAFDNLILQASRSERWFMLITSIIGTIFGTVVILKGRKEELREKLILIAIGFMAVLEFASTVANIYGRYNLSKTLLISGFLNVVVAILFLWTVRLINEGLFLAFSVYTRQDKKLFY
;
A
#
# COMPACT_ATOMS: atom_id res chain seq x y z
N MET A 1 -1.41 22.60 -78.42
CA MET A 1 -1.10 22.60 -79.87
C MET A 1 -2.01 23.62 -80.55
N PRO A 2 -1.60 24.33 -81.61
CA PRO A 2 -0.24 24.74 -82.05
C PRO A 2 0.09 26.17 -81.52
N THR A 3 1.32 26.69 -81.41
CA THR A 3 2.33 27.11 -82.42
C THR A 3 1.80 28.15 -83.45
N THR A 4 2.52 29.16 -83.98
CA THR A 4 3.97 29.37 -84.18
C THR A 4 4.24 30.80 -84.74
N LYS A 5 5.43 31.40 -84.49
CA LYS A 5 6.21 32.28 -85.43
C LYS A 5 5.58 33.67 -85.83
N LEU A 6 6.26 34.66 -86.45
CA LEU A 6 7.67 34.90 -86.84
C LEU A 6 8.02 36.43 -86.85
N SER A 7 9.32 36.72 -86.95
CA SER A 7 10.03 37.97 -87.35
C SER A 7 9.40 38.92 -88.40
N ALA A 8 9.84 40.19 -88.42
CA ALA A 8 10.73 40.77 -89.47
C ALA A 8 11.04 42.28 -89.28
N PHE A 9 12.26 42.70 -89.69
CA PHE A 9 12.68 44.00 -90.31
C PHE A 9 12.21 45.34 -89.68
N SER A 10 13.07 46.28 -89.20
CA SER A 10 14.14 47.06 -89.88
C SER A 10 13.63 47.90 -91.08
N THR A 11 13.91 49.20 -91.27
CA THR A 11 14.97 50.09 -90.75
C THR A 11 14.75 51.56 -91.20
N ILE A 12 15.35 52.55 -90.49
CA ILE A 12 15.86 53.89 -90.98
C ILE A 12 14.81 54.92 -91.47
N LEU A 13 14.57 56.10 -90.84
CA LEU A 13 15.38 57.31 -90.49
C LEU A 13 15.38 58.40 -91.61
N ILE A 14 15.10 59.69 -91.26
CA ILE A 14 15.84 60.94 -91.64
C ILE A 14 15.01 62.25 -91.48
N SER A 15 15.73 63.38 -91.27
CA SER A 15 15.35 64.82 -91.25
C SER A 15 14.62 65.35 -89.99
N MET A 16 15.07 66.41 -89.27
CA MET A 16 15.61 67.77 -89.62
C MET A 16 14.52 68.71 -90.17
N PHE A 17 14.40 70.01 -89.83
CA PHE A 17 15.22 71.00 -89.08
C PHE A 17 14.26 72.11 -88.56
N LEU A 18 14.33 72.63 -87.32
CA LEU A 18 15.19 73.72 -86.80
C LEU A 18 14.64 75.17 -86.99
N THR A 19 14.42 75.89 -85.88
CA THR A 19 14.58 77.36 -85.66
C THR A 19 14.37 77.66 -84.15
N VAL A 20 14.90 78.70 -83.51
CA VAL A 20 16.25 79.28 -83.35
C VAL A 20 16.11 80.46 -82.37
N CYS A 21 16.81 80.38 -81.22
CA CYS A 21 17.40 81.48 -80.40
C CYS A 21 16.48 82.59 -79.79
N ALA A 22 16.84 83.30 -78.70
CA ALA A 22 18.14 83.47 -78.03
C ALA A 22 18.04 83.92 -76.54
N TYR A 23 19.08 83.61 -75.74
CA TYR A 23 19.63 84.32 -74.55
C TYR A 23 18.72 84.95 -73.47
N ALA A 24 18.90 84.50 -72.21
CA ALA A 24 19.35 85.34 -71.07
C ALA A 24 19.65 84.54 -69.77
N GLN A 25 20.84 84.76 -69.20
CA GLN A 25 21.20 84.72 -67.76
C GLN A 25 20.51 83.69 -66.83
N THR A 26 21.15 82.52 -66.64
CA THR A 26 21.04 81.75 -65.38
C THR A 26 22.22 82.11 -64.48
N GLY A 27 21.95 82.70 -63.32
CA GLY A 27 22.99 83.17 -62.40
C GLY A 27 23.85 82.04 -61.83
N ASP A 28 25.14 82.33 -61.66
CA ASP A 28 26.08 81.50 -60.91
C ASP A 28 25.54 81.25 -59.49
N ASN A 29 25.16 80.00 -59.23
CA ASN A 29 25.17 79.48 -57.87
C ASN A 29 26.15 78.32 -57.83
N VAL A 30 27.43 78.67 -57.67
CA VAL A 30 28.53 77.73 -57.47
C VAL A 30 28.27 76.94 -56.19
N SER A 31 27.53 75.84 -56.33
CA SER A 31 27.49 74.82 -55.29
C SER A 31 28.91 74.27 -55.19
N LYS A 32 29.62 74.75 -54.16
CA LYS A 32 31.03 74.42 -53.94
C LYS A 32 31.17 72.90 -54.00
N LEU A 33 31.80 72.41 -55.08
CA LEU A 33 32.44 71.11 -55.12
C LEU A 33 33.21 71.00 -53.82
N LYS A 34 32.75 70.12 -52.91
CA LYS A 34 33.49 69.84 -51.68
C LYS A 34 34.85 69.37 -52.12
N LYS A 35 35.84 70.24 -51.90
CA LYS A 35 37.25 70.03 -52.17
C LYS A 35 37.56 68.59 -51.79
N ALA A 36 38.09 67.81 -52.72
CA ALA A 36 38.56 66.46 -52.44
C ALA A 36 39.76 66.60 -51.51
N ASP A 37 39.47 66.75 -50.21
CA ASP A 37 40.46 66.99 -49.21
C ASP A 37 41.33 65.74 -49.15
N THR A 38 42.62 65.92 -49.44
CA THR A 38 43.64 64.90 -49.29
C THR A 38 43.90 64.71 -47.81
N LEU A 39 42.89 64.20 -47.10
CA LEU A 39 43.04 63.44 -45.85
C LEU A 39 44.24 62.52 -46.06
N GLY A 40 45.35 62.87 -45.42
CA GLY A 40 46.58 62.10 -45.53
C GLY A 40 46.29 60.64 -45.18
N PHE A 41 47.05 59.72 -45.78
CA PHE A 41 46.83 58.28 -45.62
C PHE A 41 46.58 57.87 -44.16
N VAL A 42 47.35 58.46 -43.22
CA VAL A 42 47.17 58.30 -41.76
C VAL A 42 45.78 58.66 -41.25
N ALA A 43 45.19 59.77 -41.68
CA ALA A 43 43.85 60.20 -41.25
C ALA A 43 42.75 59.29 -41.81
N ARG A 44 42.87 58.84 -43.07
CA ARG A 44 41.98 57.81 -43.64
C ARG A 44 42.13 56.48 -42.92
N MET A 45 43.35 56.08 -42.57
CA MET A 45 43.62 54.87 -41.78
C MET A 45 43.11 54.97 -40.35
N GLN A 46 43.13 56.15 -39.71
CA GLN A 46 42.53 56.38 -38.39
C GLN A 46 41.00 56.37 -38.43
N GLU A 47 40.38 56.93 -39.47
CA GLU A 47 38.92 56.86 -39.64
C GLU A 47 38.47 55.43 -40.00
N PHE A 48 39.22 54.74 -40.86
CA PHE A 48 39.04 53.31 -41.13
C PHE A 48 39.18 52.50 -39.84
N ALA A 49 40.26 52.67 -39.07
CA ALA A 49 40.46 51.96 -37.81
C ALA A 49 39.34 52.24 -36.79
N LYS A 50 38.82 53.46 -36.70
CA LYS A 50 37.65 53.78 -35.86
C LYS A 50 36.37 53.08 -36.34
N ARG A 51 36.08 53.12 -37.65
CA ARG A 51 34.91 52.43 -38.23
C ARG A 51 35.03 50.91 -38.08
N SER A 52 36.20 50.34 -38.37
CA SER A 52 36.50 48.91 -38.18
C SER A 52 36.41 48.50 -36.71
N ALA A 53 36.91 49.30 -35.76
CA ALA A 53 36.77 49.00 -34.34
C ALA A 53 35.31 49.07 -33.87
N GLN A 54 34.51 50.01 -34.39
CA GLN A 54 33.07 50.08 -34.12
C GLN A 54 32.33 48.88 -34.72
N LEU A 55 32.63 48.50 -35.96
CA LEU A 55 32.07 47.33 -36.63
C LEU A 55 32.43 46.04 -35.89
N SER A 56 33.71 45.81 -35.58
CA SER A 56 34.15 44.64 -34.80
C SER A 56 33.56 44.61 -33.39
N ALA A 57 33.28 45.76 -32.77
CA ALA A 57 32.57 45.80 -31.49
C ALA A 57 31.08 45.44 -31.63
N SER A 58 30.40 45.86 -32.70
CA SER A 58 29.03 45.42 -32.99
C SER A 58 28.95 43.95 -33.40
N ASP A 59 29.92 43.45 -34.17
CA ASP A 59 30.02 42.06 -34.60
C ASP A 59 30.24 41.15 -33.39
N LEU A 60 31.18 41.48 -32.50
CA LEU A 60 31.41 40.77 -31.24
C LEU A 60 30.16 40.78 -30.34
N ALA A 61 29.43 41.90 -30.29
CA ALA A 61 28.16 41.97 -29.55
C ALA A 61 27.06 41.10 -30.16
N ALA A 62 26.98 41.02 -31.50
CA ALA A 62 26.06 40.15 -32.23
C ALA A 62 26.40 38.67 -32.05
N ASP A 63 27.68 38.28 -32.18
CA ASP A 63 28.17 36.92 -31.95
C ASP A 63 27.90 36.47 -30.50
N LYS A 64 28.16 37.34 -29.52
CA LYS A 64 27.85 37.09 -28.12
C LYS A 64 26.35 36.92 -27.88
N ALA A 65 25.51 37.70 -28.55
CA ALA A 65 24.05 37.54 -28.50
C ALA A 65 23.60 36.21 -29.13
N ALA A 66 24.16 35.84 -30.29
CA ALA A 66 23.86 34.59 -30.98
C ALA A 66 24.30 33.34 -30.17
N LEU A 67 25.43 33.42 -29.46
CA LEU A 67 25.92 32.36 -28.59
C LEU A 67 25.01 32.15 -27.38
N GLU A 68 24.64 33.22 -26.67
CA GLU A 68 23.68 33.13 -25.56
C GLU A 68 22.30 32.67 -26.05
N GLN A 69 21.87 33.11 -27.24
CA GLN A 69 20.63 32.60 -27.87
C GLN A 69 20.70 31.11 -28.14
N SER A 70 21.75 30.58 -28.76
CA SER A 70 21.82 29.13 -28.99
C SER A 70 21.81 28.37 -27.67
N LYS A 71 22.57 28.83 -26.68
CA LYS A 71 22.59 28.22 -25.34
C LYS A 71 21.20 28.14 -24.71
N VAL A 72 20.44 29.24 -24.71
CA VAL A 72 19.05 29.28 -24.18
C VAL A 72 18.11 28.37 -25.00
N LEU A 73 18.21 28.37 -26.33
CA LEU A 73 17.37 27.51 -27.18
C LEU A 73 17.74 26.01 -27.06
N ASP A 74 19.00 25.69 -26.80
CA ASP A 74 19.47 24.32 -26.61
C ASP A 74 19.15 23.81 -25.19
N GLU A 75 19.12 24.70 -24.20
CA GLU A 75 18.54 24.43 -22.86
C GLU A 75 17.03 24.21 -22.94
N LEU A 76 16.29 25.06 -23.67
CA LEU A 76 14.85 24.88 -23.93
C LEU A 76 14.56 23.50 -24.53
N LYS A 77 15.33 23.08 -25.55
CA LYS A 77 15.21 21.76 -26.17
C LYS A 77 15.45 20.62 -25.17
N LYS A 78 16.48 20.71 -24.32
CA LYS A 78 16.76 19.71 -23.28
C LYS A 78 15.61 19.62 -22.28
N THR A 79 15.15 20.74 -21.75
CA THR A 79 14.03 20.81 -20.79
C THR A 79 12.75 20.25 -21.42
N MET A 80 12.43 20.61 -22.67
CA MET A 80 11.31 20.02 -23.42
C MET A 80 11.43 18.50 -23.59
N GLN A 81 12.62 17.98 -23.94
CA GLN A 81 12.84 16.54 -24.13
C GLN A 81 12.66 15.78 -22.82
N VAL A 82 13.20 16.28 -21.71
CA VAL A 82 13.03 15.68 -20.38
C VAL A 82 11.56 15.73 -19.93
N ALA A 83 10.90 16.89 -20.08
CA ALA A 83 9.48 17.03 -19.76
C ALA A 83 8.58 16.10 -20.61
N LYS A 84 8.87 15.99 -21.92
CA LYS A 84 8.16 15.07 -22.84
C LYS A 84 8.41 13.60 -22.48
N SER A 85 9.63 13.25 -22.08
CA SER A 85 9.96 11.90 -21.59
C SER A 85 9.20 11.58 -20.30
N TYR A 86 9.17 12.52 -19.35
CA TYR A 86 8.42 12.40 -18.09
C TYR A 86 6.92 12.22 -18.33
N LEU A 87 6.32 13.07 -19.18
CA LEU A 87 4.91 12.96 -19.57
C LEU A 87 4.60 11.61 -20.25
N ARG A 88 5.51 11.07 -21.07
CA ARG A 88 5.37 9.74 -21.68
C ARG A 88 5.55 8.59 -20.69
N SER A 89 6.39 8.75 -19.66
CA SER A 89 6.53 7.76 -18.58
C SER A 89 5.29 7.67 -17.71
N GLY A 90 4.46 8.72 -17.71
CA GLY A 90 3.10 8.72 -17.18
C GLY A 90 3.04 8.79 -15.65
N VAL A 91 2.41 9.85 -15.14
CA VAL A 91 1.83 9.75 -13.79
C VAL A 91 0.65 8.81 -13.89
N ASP A 92 0.65 7.73 -13.10
CA ASP A 92 -0.46 6.78 -12.97
C ASP A 92 -1.69 7.44 -12.31
N THR A 93 -2.33 8.36 -13.02
CA THR A 93 -3.52 9.09 -12.55
C THR A 93 -4.76 8.20 -12.52
N VAL A 94 -4.81 7.17 -13.37
CA VAL A 94 -5.86 6.16 -13.39
C VAL A 94 -5.78 5.30 -12.14
N GLY A 95 -4.62 4.68 -11.85
CA GLY A 95 -4.42 3.90 -10.63
C GLY A 95 -4.50 4.75 -9.36
N ALA A 96 -4.14 6.04 -9.40
CA ALA A 96 -4.44 6.98 -8.31
C ALA A 96 -5.94 7.04 -8.02
N ARG A 97 -6.75 7.34 -9.04
CA ARG A 97 -8.20 7.46 -8.90
C ARG A 97 -8.84 6.14 -8.44
N THR A 98 -8.38 5.01 -8.95
CA THR A 98 -8.85 3.68 -8.53
C THR A 98 -8.52 3.41 -7.07
N GLN A 99 -7.29 3.70 -6.60
CA GLN A 99 -6.91 3.52 -5.20
C GLN A 99 -7.69 4.44 -4.25
N ILE A 100 -7.92 5.70 -4.65
CA ILE A 100 -8.77 6.66 -3.92
C ILE A 100 -10.20 6.12 -3.78
N ALA A 101 -10.77 5.59 -4.86
CA ALA A 101 -12.12 5.00 -4.83
C ALA A 101 -12.19 3.74 -3.95
N MET A 102 -11.17 2.88 -4.00
CA MET A 102 -11.06 1.71 -3.12
C MET A 102 -10.98 2.12 -1.64
N ILE A 103 -10.17 3.14 -1.31
CA ILE A 103 -10.07 3.68 0.06
C ILE A 103 -11.43 4.17 0.56
N GLU A 104 -12.24 4.82 -0.29
CA GLU A 104 -13.59 5.27 0.09
C GLU A 104 -14.56 4.10 0.36
N GLN A 105 -14.50 3.05 -0.46
CA GLN A 105 -15.32 1.85 -0.32
C GLN A 105 -14.94 1.04 0.94
N ASP A 106 -13.64 0.87 1.18
CA ASP A 106 -13.12 0.18 2.36
C ASP A 106 -13.37 1.02 3.63
N TYR A 107 -13.28 2.35 3.55
CA TYR A 107 -13.69 3.26 4.63
C TYR A 107 -15.16 3.06 5.01
N ALA A 108 -16.08 3.03 4.03
CA ALA A 108 -17.50 2.80 4.29
C ALA A 108 -17.75 1.45 5.00
N THR A 109 -16.97 0.42 4.65
CA THR A 109 -16.98 -0.89 5.31
C THR A 109 -16.39 -0.84 6.72
N ALA A 110 -15.33 -0.05 6.92
CA ALA A 110 -14.65 0.11 8.21
C ALA A 110 -15.54 0.81 9.25
N VAL A 111 -16.27 1.84 8.84
CA VAL A 111 -17.09 2.65 9.76
C VAL A 111 -18.47 2.05 10.08
N ASP A 112 -18.94 1.08 9.29
CA ASP A 112 -20.24 0.44 9.50
C ASP A 112 -20.33 -0.28 10.85
N GLY A 113 -21.45 -0.05 11.56
CA GLY A 113 -21.73 -0.51 12.91
C GLY A 113 -20.82 0.05 14.01
N VAL A 114 -20.03 1.10 13.75
CA VAL A 114 -19.32 1.87 14.80
C VAL A 114 -19.64 3.36 14.70
N ILE A 115 -19.54 3.95 13.50
CA ILE A 115 -19.90 5.35 13.23
C ILE A 115 -21.27 5.43 12.55
N THR A 116 -21.47 4.64 11.49
CA THR A 116 -22.77 4.46 10.82
C THR A 116 -23.47 3.21 11.34
N HIS A 117 -24.81 3.15 11.28
CA HIS A 117 -25.62 2.03 11.79
C HIS A 117 -25.23 1.56 13.21
N LYS A 118 -24.92 2.51 14.11
CA LYS A 118 -24.46 2.25 15.48
C LYS A 118 -25.39 1.25 16.17
N GLY A 119 -24.80 0.24 16.81
CA GLY A 119 -25.54 -0.64 17.72
C GLY A 119 -25.87 0.05 19.03
N THR A 120 -26.73 -0.57 19.82
CA THR A 120 -27.09 -0.16 21.19
C THR A 120 -25.86 0.14 22.07
N ALA A 121 -24.81 -0.69 21.97
CA ALA A 121 -23.53 -0.46 22.62
C ALA A 121 -22.38 -0.84 21.68
N GLN A 122 -21.23 -0.19 21.88
CA GLN A 122 -20.00 -0.52 21.16
C GLN A 122 -19.37 -1.79 21.73
N THR A 123 -18.70 -2.58 20.89
CA THR A 123 -17.90 -3.73 21.34
C THR A 123 -16.42 -3.46 21.14
N PHE A 124 -15.60 -3.91 22.09
CA PHE A 124 -14.15 -3.72 22.01
C PHE A 124 -13.59 -4.30 20.70
N ARG A 125 -14.07 -5.48 20.28
CA ARG A 125 -13.66 -6.14 19.04
C ARG A 125 -13.96 -5.31 17.79
N ASN A 126 -15.15 -4.71 17.70
CA ASN A 126 -15.57 -3.93 16.54
C ASN A 126 -14.76 -2.63 16.43
N VAL A 127 -14.63 -1.90 17.55
CA VAL A 127 -13.84 -0.66 17.62
C VAL A 127 -12.36 -0.92 17.31
N THR A 128 -11.76 -1.98 17.86
CA THR A 128 -10.38 -2.37 17.52
C THR A 128 -10.22 -2.81 16.06
N ALA A 129 -11.18 -3.53 15.48
CA ALA A 129 -11.14 -3.92 14.07
C ALA A 129 -11.23 -2.69 13.15
N THR A 130 -12.17 -1.77 13.42
CA THR A 130 -12.30 -0.50 12.70
C THR A 130 -11.03 0.34 12.80
N SER A 131 -10.47 0.51 14.00
CA SER A 131 -9.18 1.20 14.20
C SER A 131 -8.09 0.63 13.29
N LYS A 132 -7.85 -0.69 13.31
CA LYS A 132 -6.83 -1.33 12.47
C LYS A 132 -7.06 -1.13 10.97
N ILE A 133 -8.31 -1.23 10.51
CA ILE A 133 -8.65 -1.00 9.09
C ILE A 133 -8.39 0.47 8.72
N LEU A 134 -8.86 1.42 9.53
CA LEU A 134 -8.70 2.86 9.26
C LEU A 134 -7.23 3.30 9.29
N THR A 135 -6.41 2.78 10.21
CA THR A 135 -4.96 3.03 10.23
C THR A 135 -4.28 2.54 8.95
N GLU A 136 -4.67 1.38 8.44
CA GLU A 136 -4.12 0.88 7.18
C GLU A 136 -4.57 1.71 5.97
N LEU A 137 -5.84 2.12 5.93
CA LEU A 137 -6.35 3.01 4.91
C LEU A 137 -5.66 4.38 4.94
N LEU A 138 -5.34 4.90 6.14
CA LEU A 138 -4.57 6.12 6.31
C LEU A 138 -3.15 5.97 5.76
N ASN A 139 -2.43 4.91 6.12
CA ASN A 139 -1.10 4.61 5.59
C ASN A 139 -1.10 4.57 4.04
N LYS A 140 -2.10 3.89 3.45
CA LYS A 140 -2.27 3.80 1.99
C LYS A 140 -2.60 5.16 1.35
N ALA A 141 -3.45 5.96 1.99
CA ALA A 141 -3.79 7.31 1.53
C ALA A 141 -2.58 8.27 1.61
N GLU A 142 -1.84 8.26 2.72
CA GLU A 142 -0.63 9.08 2.91
C GLU A 142 0.50 8.69 1.95
N TYR A 143 0.73 7.40 1.73
CA TYR A 143 1.65 6.93 0.69
C TYR A 143 1.26 7.44 -0.69
N ARG A 144 -0.05 7.42 -1.03
CA ARG A 144 -0.49 7.93 -2.34
C ARG A 144 -0.40 9.45 -2.45
N LYS A 145 -0.70 10.18 -1.37
CA LYS A 145 -0.48 11.63 -1.24
C LYS A 145 0.98 11.97 -1.53
N LEU A 146 1.92 11.35 -0.82
CA LEU A 146 3.36 11.59 -0.99
C LEU A 146 3.80 11.39 -2.45
N ARG A 147 3.34 10.33 -3.11
CA ARG A 147 3.63 10.12 -4.54
C ARG A 147 3.06 11.23 -5.43
N LEU A 148 1.81 11.63 -5.21
CA LEU A 148 1.18 12.71 -5.99
C LEU A 148 1.86 14.07 -5.73
N ASP A 149 2.27 14.37 -4.50
CA ASP A 149 3.01 15.59 -4.14
C ASP A 149 4.37 15.66 -4.85
N LEU A 150 5.11 14.54 -4.89
CA LEU A 150 6.35 14.42 -5.66
C LEU A 150 6.13 14.64 -7.16
N HIS A 151 5.06 14.08 -7.73
CA HIS A 151 4.68 14.30 -9.12
C HIS A 151 4.30 15.77 -9.40
N GLN A 152 3.51 16.39 -8.52
CA GLN A 152 3.10 17.80 -8.64
C GLN A 152 4.30 18.75 -8.56
N LYS A 153 5.23 18.48 -7.63
CA LYS A 153 6.49 19.22 -7.50
C LYS A 153 7.30 19.14 -8.79
N GLN A 154 7.46 17.96 -9.36
CA GLN A 154 8.22 17.77 -10.60
C GLN A 154 7.58 18.46 -11.81
N LEU A 155 6.25 18.41 -11.94
CA LEU A 155 5.52 19.14 -12.99
C LEU A 155 5.68 20.66 -12.85
N ASN A 156 5.60 21.18 -11.61
CA ASN A 156 5.85 22.59 -11.32
C ASN A 156 7.30 23.00 -11.64
N THR A 157 8.29 22.16 -11.36
CA THR A 157 9.70 22.41 -11.74
C THR A 157 9.88 22.52 -13.25
N PHE A 158 9.28 21.63 -14.06
CA PHE A 158 9.37 21.74 -15.52
C PHE A 158 8.72 23.02 -16.05
N ARG A 159 7.55 23.40 -15.50
CA ARG A 159 6.88 24.66 -15.89
C ARG A 159 7.73 25.87 -15.53
N TYR A 160 8.23 25.95 -14.29
CA TYR A 160 9.14 27.03 -13.86
C TYR A 160 10.40 27.13 -14.74
N GLN A 161 11.01 25.99 -15.12
CA GLN A 161 12.16 25.97 -16.02
C GLN A 161 11.78 26.48 -17.42
N LEU A 162 10.67 26.01 -18.01
CA LEU A 162 10.20 26.50 -19.31
C LEU A 162 9.89 28.01 -19.27
N ASP A 163 9.13 28.46 -18.26
CA ASP A 163 8.78 29.88 -18.08
C ASP A 163 10.03 30.74 -17.91
N SER A 164 11.02 30.29 -17.12
CA SER A 164 12.30 31.01 -16.93
C SER A 164 13.13 31.09 -18.21
N ILE A 165 13.13 30.04 -19.04
CA ILE A 165 13.88 30.00 -20.30
C ILE A 165 13.17 30.84 -21.38
N LEU A 166 11.84 30.77 -21.47
CA LEU A 166 11.03 31.52 -22.44
C LEU A 166 11.05 33.03 -22.18
N ASN A 167 11.22 33.46 -20.92
CA ASN A 167 11.36 34.86 -20.54
C ASN A 167 12.83 35.36 -20.52
N ALA A 168 13.80 34.55 -20.98
CA ALA A 168 15.21 34.92 -20.96
C ALA A 168 15.49 36.15 -21.88
N PRO A 169 16.10 37.24 -21.37
CA PRO A 169 16.34 38.46 -22.15
C PRO A 169 17.18 38.27 -23.43
N ALA A 170 17.95 37.19 -23.53
CA ALA A 170 18.70 36.84 -24.73
C ALA A 170 17.79 36.56 -25.94
N LEU A 171 16.58 36.04 -25.73
CA LEU A 171 15.63 35.71 -26.79
C LEU A 171 15.05 36.95 -27.51
N PHE A 172 15.12 38.11 -26.87
CA PHE A 172 14.57 39.38 -27.38
C PHE A 172 15.64 40.31 -27.98
N LYS A 173 16.87 39.82 -28.17
CA LYS A 173 17.98 40.55 -28.80
C LYS A 173 18.03 40.30 -30.31
N PHE A 174 17.35 41.14 -31.08
CA PHE A 174 17.29 40.99 -32.53
C PHE A 174 18.53 41.56 -33.24
N SER A 175 19.01 40.87 -34.27
CA SER A 175 20.06 41.39 -35.16
C SER A 175 19.51 42.48 -36.07
N THR A 176 20.36 43.45 -36.42
CA THR A 176 20.09 44.47 -37.46
C THR A 176 20.22 43.91 -38.88
N ASP A 177 20.84 42.75 -39.07
CA ASP A 177 20.87 42.03 -40.34
C ASP A 177 19.56 41.27 -40.57
N SER A 178 18.85 41.62 -41.65
CA SER A 178 17.57 41.00 -42.04
C SER A 178 17.68 39.51 -42.37
N ALA A 179 18.79 39.05 -42.95
CA ALA A 179 18.99 37.64 -43.30
C ALA A 179 19.24 36.78 -42.05
N ILE A 180 19.98 37.30 -41.07
CA ILE A 180 20.18 36.66 -39.77
C ILE A 180 18.86 36.65 -38.98
N LEU A 181 18.15 37.78 -38.95
CA LEU A 181 16.86 37.91 -38.27
C LEU A 181 15.81 36.93 -38.81
N ILE A 182 15.68 36.79 -40.13
CA ILE A 182 14.73 35.84 -40.75
C ILE A 182 15.03 34.39 -40.32
N LYS A 183 16.31 33.98 -40.36
CA LYS A 183 16.72 32.62 -39.92
C LYS A 183 16.43 32.40 -38.43
N TYR A 184 16.68 33.40 -37.59
CA TYR A 184 16.40 33.33 -36.16
C TYR A 184 14.89 33.22 -35.87
N MET A 185 14.07 34.05 -36.53
CA MET A 185 12.61 34.01 -36.40
C MET A 185 12.00 32.69 -36.89
N GLN A 186 12.60 32.05 -37.91
CA GLN A 186 12.22 30.68 -38.33
C GLN A 186 12.56 29.65 -37.23
N ARG A 187 13.75 29.71 -36.62
CA ARG A 187 14.15 28.82 -35.50
C ARG A 187 13.22 29.00 -34.28
N LEU A 188 12.87 30.24 -33.94
CA LEU A 188 11.90 30.54 -32.88
C LEU A 188 10.50 30.02 -33.20
N ARG A 189 10.01 30.18 -34.44
CA ARG A 189 8.68 29.68 -34.85
C ARG A 189 8.57 28.16 -34.71
N VAL A 190 9.58 27.41 -35.15
CA VAL A 190 9.62 25.94 -35.00
C VAL A 190 9.61 25.56 -33.51
N LEU A 191 10.43 26.21 -32.70
CA LEU A 191 10.48 25.93 -31.25
C LEU A 191 9.17 26.29 -30.55
N ALA A 192 8.52 27.40 -30.87
CA ALA A 192 7.21 27.74 -30.31
C ALA A 192 6.14 26.66 -30.63
N TYR A 193 6.17 26.12 -31.85
CA TYR A 193 5.30 25.02 -32.27
C TYR A 193 5.58 23.71 -31.52
N GLU A 194 6.83 23.44 -31.14
CA GLU A 194 7.21 22.28 -30.32
C GLU A 194 6.91 22.47 -28.82
N VAL A 195 7.11 23.68 -28.27
CA VAL A 195 6.88 24.03 -26.86
C VAL A 195 5.38 23.98 -26.52
N HIS A 196 4.53 24.61 -27.33
CA HIS A 196 3.12 24.82 -27.00
C HIS A 196 2.33 23.54 -26.63
N PRO A 197 2.43 22.40 -27.36
CA PRO A 197 1.75 21.17 -26.94
C PRO A 197 2.37 20.54 -25.68
N ILE A 198 3.66 20.77 -25.39
CA ILE A 198 4.33 20.26 -24.18
C ILE A 198 3.87 21.05 -22.95
N ASP A 199 3.86 22.38 -23.01
CA ASP A 199 3.33 23.23 -21.92
C ASP A 199 1.85 22.92 -21.65
N SER A 200 1.03 22.85 -22.71
CA SER A 200 -0.38 22.48 -22.59
C SER A 200 -0.56 21.12 -21.89
N SER A 201 0.29 20.14 -22.21
CA SER A 201 0.29 18.82 -21.58
C SER A 201 0.76 18.86 -20.12
N LEU A 202 1.79 19.65 -19.79
CA LEU A 202 2.25 19.86 -18.41
C LEU A 202 1.18 20.52 -17.55
N LYS A 203 0.47 21.53 -18.09
CA LYS A 203 -0.63 22.23 -17.41
C LYS A 203 -1.82 21.31 -17.18
N LEU A 204 -2.21 20.50 -18.16
CA LEU A 204 -3.27 19.49 -18.01
C LEU A 204 -2.88 18.41 -16.99
N ALA A 205 -1.65 17.89 -17.05
CA ALA A 205 -1.14 16.92 -16.08
C ALA A 205 -1.12 17.49 -14.65
N SER A 206 -0.65 18.73 -14.49
CA SER A 206 -0.64 19.46 -13.22
C SER A 206 -2.05 19.62 -12.66
N ASN A 207 -3.03 20.05 -13.47
CA ASN A 207 -4.41 20.21 -13.02
C ASN A 207 -5.04 18.86 -12.59
N ASN A 208 -4.74 17.78 -13.31
CA ASN A 208 -5.21 16.44 -12.96
C ASN A 208 -4.58 15.91 -11.67
N VAL A 209 -3.27 16.10 -11.47
CA VAL A 209 -2.57 15.70 -10.24
C VAL A 209 -3.05 16.55 -9.06
N GLN A 210 -3.23 17.85 -9.21
CA GLN A 210 -3.80 18.72 -8.17
C GLN A 210 -5.23 18.32 -7.80
N GLY A 211 -6.07 17.95 -8.77
CA GLY A 211 -7.42 17.44 -8.52
C GLY A 211 -7.41 16.15 -7.69
N LEU A 212 -6.48 15.23 -7.98
CA LEU A 212 -6.28 14.01 -7.20
C LEU A 212 -5.71 14.32 -5.80
N LEU A 213 -4.77 15.26 -5.67
CA LEU A 213 -4.23 15.69 -4.37
C LEU A 213 -5.33 16.25 -3.47
N ASN A 214 -6.24 17.06 -4.01
CA ASN A 214 -7.37 17.59 -3.26
C ASN A 214 -8.27 16.44 -2.74
N GLN A 215 -8.53 15.41 -3.56
CA GLN A 215 -9.30 14.23 -3.16
C GLN A 215 -8.59 13.41 -2.06
N VAL A 216 -7.29 13.13 -2.21
CA VAL A 216 -6.53 12.38 -1.19
C VAL A 216 -6.42 13.17 0.11
N ASN A 217 -6.20 14.49 0.07
CA ASN A 217 -6.13 15.31 1.28
C ASN A 217 -7.45 15.28 2.07
N LEU A 218 -8.60 15.31 1.39
CA LEU A 218 -9.91 15.14 2.04
C LEU A 218 -10.08 13.75 2.66
N GLN A 219 -9.63 12.69 1.98
CA GLN A 219 -9.67 11.33 2.53
C GLN A 219 -8.74 11.15 3.73
N VAL A 220 -7.50 11.65 3.68
CA VAL A 220 -6.55 11.63 4.80
C VAL A 220 -7.14 12.34 6.02
N PHE A 221 -7.70 13.54 5.84
CA PHE A 221 -8.36 14.28 6.92
C PHE A 221 -9.56 13.51 7.51
N LYS A 222 -10.41 12.93 6.66
CA LYS A 222 -11.56 12.11 7.07
C LYS A 222 -11.13 10.87 7.86
N LEU A 223 -10.07 10.19 7.41
CA LEU A 223 -9.50 9.01 8.06
C LEU A 223 -8.89 9.36 9.43
N GLN A 224 -8.11 10.43 9.52
CA GLN A 224 -7.53 10.94 10.76
C GLN A 224 -8.63 11.32 11.77
N SER A 225 -9.59 12.16 11.36
CA SER A 225 -10.69 12.58 12.25
C SER A 225 -11.55 11.41 12.73
N THR A 226 -11.73 10.38 11.90
CA THR A 226 -12.47 9.17 12.31
C THR A 226 -11.63 8.30 13.26
N LEU A 227 -10.31 8.22 13.06
CA LEU A 227 -9.40 7.54 13.99
C LEU A 227 -9.40 8.20 15.36
N ASP A 228 -9.49 9.53 15.43
CA ASP A 228 -9.61 10.27 16.69
C ASP A 228 -10.92 9.95 17.42
N GLU A 229 -12.08 9.93 16.72
CA GLU A 229 -13.37 9.49 17.29
C GLU A 229 -13.30 8.03 17.79
N ILE A 230 -12.64 7.15 17.03
CA ILE A 230 -12.42 5.76 17.42
C ILE A 230 -11.51 5.64 18.65
N GLY A 231 -10.50 6.51 18.79
CA GLY A 231 -9.64 6.59 19.97
C GLY A 231 -10.41 6.95 21.23
N ILE A 232 -11.40 7.86 21.12
CA ILE A 232 -12.32 8.20 22.21
C ILE A 232 -13.12 6.95 22.62
N TYR A 233 -13.75 6.24 21.68
CA TYR A 233 -14.48 4.99 22.00
C TYR A 233 -13.59 3.90 22.61
N GLN A 234 -12.31 3.81 22.23
CA GLN A 234 -11.36 2.88 22.85
C GLN A 234 -11.06 3.25 24.30
N SER A 235 -10.86 4.54 24.58
CA SER A 235 -10.65 5.07 25.93
C SER A 235 -11.88 4.84 26.80
N ASP A 236 -13.07 5.19 26.30
CA ASP A 236 -14.34 5.01 27.01
C ASP A 236 -14.60 3.53 27.34
N LEU A 237 -14.40 2.62 26.38
CA LEU A 237 -14.55 1.18 26.63
C LEU A 237 -13.53 0.66 27.65
N ALA A 238 -12.29 1.13 27.61
CA ALA A 238 -11.27 0.73 28.58
C ALA A 238 -11.64 1.17 30.01
N HIS A 239 -11.99 2.45 30.20
CA HIS A 239 -12.39 2.98 31.51
C HIS A 239 -13.69 2.36 32.03
N ASN A 240 -14.63 2.02 31.15
CA ASN A 240 -15.96 1.52 31.53
C ASN A 240 -16.11 0.00 31.43
N THR A 241 -15.01 -0.77 31.38
CA THR A 241 -15.00 -2.24 31.16
C THR A 241 -15.95 -3.05 32.08
N LEU A 242 -16.21 -2.59 33.31
CA LEU A 242 -17.08 -3.27 34.29
C LEU A 242 -18.51 -2.70 34.34
N ASN A 243 -18.82 -1.67 33.56
CA ASN A 243 -20.12 -1.02 33.59
C ASN A 243 -21.19 -1.89 32.91
N ARG A 244 -22.46 -1.61 33.25
CA ARG A 244 -23.61 -2.22 32.62
C ARG A 244 -23.87 -1.52 31.28
N GLU A 245 -23.89 -2.30 30.21
CA GLU A 245 -23.98 -1.80 28.83
C GLU A 245 -25.38 -2.02 28.24
N PHE A 246 -26.15 -2.94 28.83
CA PHE A 246 -27.47 -3.34 28.38
C PHE A 246 -28.44 -3.52 29.55
N ALA A 247 -29.72 -3.49 29.23
CA ALA A 247 -30.74 -4.19 30.03
C ALA A 247 -30.33 -5.67 30.30
N ASN A 248 -30.95 -6.29 31.30
CA ASN A 248 -30.68 -7.70 31.62
C ASN A 248 -31.02 -8.61 30.42
N ILE A 249 -30.66 -9.89 30.53
CA ILE A 249 -31.49 -10.90 29.82
C ILE A 249 -32.90 -10.92 30.46
N TRP A 250 -33.88 -11.62 29.90
CA TRP A 250 -35.33 -11.45 30.16
C TRP A 250 -35.93 -10.05 29.86
N ASP A 251 -35.29 -8.92 30.19
CA ASP A 251 -35.79 -7.54 29.92
C ASP A 251 -36.11 -7.34 28.41
N PRO A 252 -37.08 -6.47 28.03
CA PRO A 252 -37.46 -6.26 26.62
C PRO A 252 -36.28 -5.93 25.71
N ALA A 253 -36.32 -6.40 24.47
CA ALA A 253 -35.26 -6.15 23.51
C ALA A 253 -35.27 -4.68 23.06
N GLU A 254 -34.13 -4.00 23.19
CA GLU A 254 -33.88 -2.70 22.60
C GLU A 254 -33.79 -2.78 21.06
N ASN A 255 -33.70 -1.64 20.38
CA ASN A 255 -33.63 -1.59 18.92
C ASN A 255 -32.30 -2.15 18.38
N TYR A 256 -32.24 -3.46 18.13
CA TYR A 256 -31.10 -4.13 17.50
C TYR A 256 -31.15 -4.08 15.96
N ARG A 257 -29.99 -3.92 15.33
CA ARG A 257 -29.82 -4.15 13.88
C ARG A 257 -30.15 -5.62 13.55
N PRO A 258 -30.79 -5.93 12.41
CA PRO A 258 -31.07 -7.30 12.02
C PRO A 258 -29.80 -8.18 11.99
N PHE A 259 -29.89 -9.39 12.55
CA PHE A 259 -28.73 -10.26 12.78
C PHE A 259 -27.97 -10.63 11.50
N ASP A 260 -28.66 -10.82 10.38
CA ASP A 260 -28.01 -11.08 9.08
C ASP A 260 -27.15 -9.90 8.60
N GLN A 261 -27.59 -8.66 8.82
CA GLN A 261 -26.78 -7.48 8.48
C GLN A 261 -25.54 -7.38 9.36
N ILE A 262 -25.66 -7.68 10.65
CA ILE A 262 -24.53 -7.77 11.59
C ILE A 262 -23.53 -8.84 11.12
N LEU A 263 -24.02 -10.01 10.70
CA LEU A 263 -23.17 -11.10 10.24
C LEU A 263 -22.48 -10.76 8.90
N ASN A 264 -23.17 -10.08 7.98
CA ASN A 264 -22.57 -9.63 6.73
C ASN A 264 -21.50 -8.55 6.96
N GLN A 265 -21.79 -7.53 7.77
CA GLN A 265 -20.82 -6.52 8.23
C GLN A 265 -19.58 -7.18 8.85
N ALA A 266 -19.78 -8.11 9.80
CA ALA A 266 -18.72 -8.86 10.45
C ALA A 266 -17.86 -9.62 9.43
N ARG A 267 -18.49 -10.30 8.45
CA ARG A 267 -17.80 -11.00 7.36
C ARG A 267 -16.96 -10.07 6.51
N GLN A 268 -17.47 -8.90 6.11
CA GLN A 268 -16.72 -7.94 5.29
C GLN A 268 -15.52 -7.38 6.07
N LYS A 269 -15.70 -6.93 7.32
CA LYS A 269 -14.60 -6.45 8.17
C LYS A 269 -13.57 -7.54 8.45
N ALA A 270 -13.98 -8.79 8.71
CA ALA A 270 -13.07 -9.92 8.91
C ALA A 270 -12.23 -10.20 7.66
N LYS A 271 -12.85 -10.20 6.47
CA LYS A 271 -12.15 -10.35 5.18
C LYS A 271 -11.16 -9.22 4.94
N LEU A 272 -11.57 -7.97 5.14
CA LEU A 272 -10.76 -6.77 4.93
C LEU A 272 -9.54 -6.74 5.87
N THR A 273 -9.76 -6.98 7.17
CA THR A 273 -8.67 -7.01 8.16
C THR A 273 -7.71 -8.17 7.90
N LEU A 274 -8.21 -9.35 7.49
CA LEU A 274 -7.36 -10.49 7.12
C LEU A 274 -6.52 -10.19 5.88
N PHE A 275 -7.12 -9.59 4.85
CA PHE A 275 -6.44 -9.25 3.60
C PHE A 275 -5.32 -8.24 3.84
N PHE A 276 -5.61 -7.11 4.49
CA PHE A 276 -4.61 -6.09 4.83
C PHE A 276 -3.48 -6.64 5.71
N TYR A 277 -3.80 -7.47 6.71
CA TYR A 277 -2.77 -8.06 7.56
C TYR A 277 -1.89 -9.07 6.80
N ALA A 278 -2.48 -9.87 5.90
CA ALA A 278 -1.75 -10.82 5.08
C ALA A 278 -0.87 -10.14 4.02
N GLU A 279 -1.35 -9.08 3.37
CA GLU A 279 -0.58 -8.22 2.46
C GLU A 279 0.68 -7.70 3.15
N ASN A 280 0.52 -7.09 4.33
CA ASN A 280 1.62 -6.49 5.09
C ASN A 280 2.53 -7.50 5.80
N ASN A 281 2.16 -8.77 5.90
CA ASN A 281 2.96 -9.83 6.53
C ASN A 281 3.29 -11.00 5.59
N ILE A 282 3.22 -10.79 4.26
CA ILE A 282 3.41 -11.83 3.24
C ILE A 282 4.73 -12.61 3.44
N GLY A 283 5.84 -11.92 3.76
CA GLY A 283 7.13 -12.55 4.03
C GLY A 283 7.10 -13.49 5.24
N LYS A 284 6.38 -13.15 6.30
CA LYS A 284 6.22 -14.02 7.49
C LYS A 284 5.35 -15.24 7.18
N LEU A 285 4.31 -15.07 6.37
CA LEU A 285 3.47 -16.19 5.91
C LEU A 285 4.28 -17.16 5.03
N VAL A 286 5.15 -16.66 4.17
CA VAL A 286 6.08 -17.51 3.38
C VAL A 286 7.06 -18.25 4.30
N ILE A 287 7.65 -17.56 5.30
CA ILE A 287 8.55 -18.21 6.28
C ILE A 287 7.82 -19.29 7.09
N LEU A 288 6.58 -19.06 7.52
CA LEU A 288 5.74 -20.07 8.20
C LEU A 288 5.60 -21.34 7.34
N VAL A 289 5.30 -21.21 6.05
CA VAL A 289 5.16 -22.34 5.12
C VAL A 289 6.50 -23.05 4.91
N ILE A 290 7.60 -22.32 4.76
CA ILE A 290 8.94 -22.90 4.63
C ILE A 290 9.30 -23.70 5.88
N LEU A 291 9.10 -23.15 7.08
CA LEU A 291 9.38 -23.84 8.34
C LEU A 291 8.52 -25.11 8.52
N ALA A 292 7.23 -25.05 8.16
CA ALA A 292 6.35 -26.20 8.19
C ALA A 292 6.83 -27.31 7.22
N MET A 293 7.27 -26.93 6.01
CA MET A 293 7.83 -27.86 5.04
C MET A 293 9.17 -28.45 5.49
N SER A 294 10.09 -27.64 6.03
CA SER A 294 11.37 -28.12 6.57
C SER A 294 11.16 -29.09 7.74
N SER A 295 10.26 -28.76 8.67
CA SER A 295 9.90 -29.63 9.80
C SER A 295 9.25 -30.94 9.31
N PHE A 296 8.38 -30.88 8.31
CA PHE A 296 7.77 -32.07 7.70
C PHE A 296 8.83 -32.98 7.03
N ILE A 297 9.73 -32.41 6.22
CA ILE A 297 10.80 -33.16 5.55
C ILE A 297 11.71 -33.82 6.59
N TYR A 298 12.08 -33.09 7.65
CA TYR A 298 12.88 -33.61 8.75
C TYR A 298 12.20 -34.79 9.47
N LEU A 299 10.96 -34.61 9.93
CA LEU A 299 10.23 -35.66 10.64
C LEU A 299 9.92 -36.88 9.74
N ARG A 300 9.72 -36.66 8.43
CA ARG A 300 9.58 -37.75 7.45
C ARG A 300 10.88 -38.53 7.27
N SER A 301 12.02 -37.85 7.20
CA SER A 301 13.34 -38.46 7.12
C SER A 301 13.65 -39.27 8.38
N LEU A 302 13.40 -38.70 9.56
CA LEU A 302 13.57 -39.38 10.84
C LEU A 302 12.69 -40.63 10.93
N LYS A 303 11.41 -40.54 10.51
CA LYS A 303 10.52 -41.71 10.42
C LYS A 303 11.08 -42.80 9.53
N GLN A 304 11.62 -42.45 8.36
CA GLN A 304 12.19 -43.42 7.41
C GLN A 304 13.36 -44.19 8.05
N ILE A 305 14.27 -43.50 8.74
CA ILE A 305 15.40 -44.13 9.46
C ILE A 305 14.90 -45.08 10.57
N TYR A 306 13.81 -44.76 11.25
CA TYR A 306 13.20 -45.64 12.27
C TYR A 306 12.57 -46.89 11.66
N ILE A 307 11.95 -46.78 10.48
CA ILE A 307 11.41 -47.93 9.72
C ILE A 307 12.56 -48.85 9.29
N GLU A 308 13.60 -48.30 8.67
CA GLU A 308 14.75 -49.05 8.15
C GLU A 308 15.54 -49.78 9.25
N LYS A 309 15.59 -49.21 10.45
CA LYS A 309 16.24 -49.83 11.63
C LYS A 309 15.31 -50.74 12.44
N GLY A 310 14.03 -50.88 12.07
CA GLY A 310 13.05 -51.68 12.81
C GLY A 310 12.79 -51.19 14.24
N MET A 311 12.91 -49.88 14.50
CA MET A 311 12.85 -49.27 15.84
C MET A 311 11.49 -48.64 16.17
N LEU A 312 10.46 -48.84 15.33
CA LEU A 312 9.11 -48.38 15.61
C LEU A 312 8.43 -49.27 16.65
N SER A 313 7.74 -48.67 17.63
CA SER A 313 6.89 -49.41 18.58
C SER A 313 5.44 -49.48 18.09
N ASP A 314 4.77 -50.60 18.32
CA ASP A 314 3.37 -50.81 17.88
C ASP A 314 2.37 -49.85 18.56
N ASP A 315 2.68 -49.39 19.76
CA ASP A 315 1.91 -48.41 20.54
C ASP A 315 2.25 -46.95 20.21
N MET A 316 3.34 -46.70 19.46
CA MET A 316 3.94 -45.39 19.22
C MET A 316 4.28 -44.60 20.51
N GLU A 317 4.47 -45.26 21.65
CA GLU A 317 4.83 -44.63 22.93
C GLU A 317 6.19 -43.91 22.84
N GLY A 318 6.19 -42.60 23.11
CA GLY A 318 7.38 -41.75 22.92
C GLY A 318 7.79 -41.52 21.46
N GLN A 319 6.99 -42.01 20.51
CA GLN A 319 7.23 -41.93 19.07
C GLN A 319 6.09 -41.24 18.31
N LEU A 320 5.13 -40.63 19.02
CA LEU A 320 3.90 -40.08 18.42
C LEU A 320 4.19 -39.05 17.33
N VAL A 321 5.25 -38.25 17.51
CA VAL A 321 5.74 -37.27 16.53
C VAL A 321 6.02 -37.87 15.14
N LEU A 322 6.43 -39.15 15.06
CA LEU A 322 6.71 -39.86 13.81
C LEU A 322 5.46 -40.51 13.18
N ARG A 323 4.34 -40.60 13.91
CA ARG A 323 3.14 -41.30 13.43
C ARG A 323 2.59 -40.62 12.18
N TYR A 324 2.36 -39.32 12.24
CA TYR A 324 1.93 -38.49 11.11
C TYR A 324 2.80 -37.22 10.99
N PRO A 325 3.97 -37.32 10.31
CA PRO A 325 4.97 -36.23 10.28
C PRO A 325 4.43 -34.86 9.84
N LEU A 326 3.44 -34.82 8.93
CA LEU A 326 2.82 -33.57 8.47
C LEU A 326 2.02 -32.88 9.59
N PHE A 327 1.18 -33.61 10.30
CA PHE A 327 0.37 -33.04 11.39
C PHE A 327 1.23 -32.68 12.60
N SER A 328 2.28 -33.46 12.89
CA SER A 328 3.30 -33.09 13.87
C SER A 328 4.01 -31.79 13.51
N ALA A 329 4.49 -31.65 12.27
CA ALA A 329 5.16 -30.45 11.79
C ALA A 329 4.25 -29.21 11.81
N LEU A 330 3.01 -29.34 11.30
CA LEU A 330 2.03 -28.26 11.34
C LEU A 330 1.71 -27.84 12.77
N LEU A 331 1.47 -28.79 13.68
CA LEU A 331 1.16 -28.50 15.08
C LEU A 331 2.32 -27.77 15.78
N ILE A 332 3.55 -28.25 15.61
CA ILE A 332 4.75 -27.63 16.21
C ILE A 332 4.97 -26.22 15.64
N VAL A 333 5.03 -26.09 14.31
CA VAL A 333 5.38 -24.82 13.67
C VAL A 333 4.30 -23.77 13.88
N ILE A 334 3.02 -24.11 13.77
CA ILE A 334 1.93 -23.13 13.96
C ILE A 334 1.89 -22.65 15.41
N ASN A 335 2.01 -23.54 16.41
CA ASN A 335 1.94 -23.12 17.81
C ASN A 335 3.12 -22.24 18.24
N LEU A 336 4.33 -22.50 17.73
CA LEU A 336 5.49 -21.64 18.01
C LEU A 336 5.48 -20.34 17.20
N PHE A 337 5.17 -20.41 15.90
CA PHE A 337 5.33 -19.28 14.99
C PHE A 337 4.14 -18.30 15.00
N GLN A 338 3.00 -18.66 15.61
CA GLN A 338 1.87 -17.71 15.78
C GLN A 338 2.29 -16.41 16.50
N PHE A 339 3.29 -16.45 17.39
CA PHE A 339 3.80 -15.29 18.10
C PHE A 339 4.60 -14.31 17.21
N MET A 340 5.05 -14.73 16.02
CA MET A 340 5.72 -13.85 15.05
C MET A 340 4.75 -12.88 14.33
N PHE A 341 3.45 -13.02 14.59
CA PHE A 341 2.37 -12.18 14.07
C PHE A 341 1.83 -11.22 15.16
N PRO A 342 2.58 -10.15 15.53
CA PRO A 342 2.11 -9.17 16.50
C PRO A 342 0.83 -8.49 15.98
N SER A 343 -0.11 -8.23 16.88
CA SER A 343 -1.38 -7.57 16.57
C SER A 343 -2.21 -8.24 15.46
N ALA A 344 -2.06 -9.55 15.25
CA ALA A 344 -2.85 -10.31 14.27
C ALA A 344 -4.36 -10.09 14.42
N PRO A 345 -5.13 -10.11 13.32
CA PRO A 345 -6.58 -10.12 13.38
C PRO A 345 -7.05 -11.46 13.92
N PHE A 346 -8.10 -11.46 14.75
CA PHE A 346 -8.56 -12.67 15.45
C PHE A 346 -8.88 -13.83 14.49
N ILE A 347 -9.42 -13.53 13.30
CA ILE A 347 -9.68 -14.52 12.24
C ILE A 347 -8.42 -15.29 11.80
N LEU A 348 -7.23 -14.67 11.76
CA LEU A 348 -5.98 -15.35 11.42
C LEU A 348 -5.56 -16.31 12.55
N SER A 349 -5.68 -15.89 13.81
CA SER A 349 -5.45 -16.75 14.96
C SER A 349 -6.41 -17.94 14.99
N VAL A 350 -7.68 -17.73 14.67
CA VAL A 350 -8.68 -18.80 14.54
C VAL A 350 -8.31 -19.80 13.43
N ILE A 351 -7.82 -19.34 12.28
CA ILE A 351 -7.33 -20.24 11.21
C ILE A 351 -6.16 -21.10 11.72
N PHE A 352 -5.19 -20.50 12.42
CA PHE A 352 -4.07 -21.23 13.03
C PHE A 352 -4.54 -22.25 14.08
N TRP A 353 -5.44 -21.86 14.99
CA TRP A 353 -5.98 -22.77 16.00
C TRP A 353 -6.84 -23.89 15.40
N ILE A 354 -7.61 -23.64 14.33
CA ILE A 354 -8.34 -24.70 13.60
C ILE A 354 -7.36 -25.74 13.05
N ILE A 355 -6.29 -25.32 12.36
CA ILE A 355 -5.30 -26.23 11.78
C ILE A 355 -4.55 -27.01 12.88
N ALA A 356 -4.22 -26.34 13.99
CA ALA A 356 -3.58 -26.96 15.15
C ALA A 356 -4.50 -27.98 15.84
N CYS A 357 -5.77 -27.63 16.10
CA CYS A 357 -6.77 -28.54 16.67
C CYS A 357 -7.05 -29.75 15.77
N ALA A 358 -7.16 -29.55 14.44
CA ALA A 358 -7.31 -30.64 13.49
C ALA A 358 -6.10 -31.59 13.51
N SER A 359 -4.88 -31.03 13.48
CA SER A 359 -3.63 -31.78 13.55
C SER A 359 -3.52 -32.61 14.83
N LEU A 360 -3.81 -32.01 16.00
CA LEU A 360 -3.76 -32.71 17.28
C LEU A 360 -4.86 -33.79 17.40
N THR A 361 -6.06 -33.52 16.88
CA THR A 361 -7.16 -34.51 16.85
C THR A 361 -6.78 -35.76 16.06
N ILE A 362 -6.07 -35.59 14.92
CA ILE A 362 -5.58 -36.71 14.11
C ILE A 362 -4.46 -37.47 14.83
N LEU A 363 -3.54 -36.78 15.51
CA LEU A 363 -2.50 -37.42 16.33
C LEU A 363 -3.09 -38.25 17.49
N PHE A 364 -4.10 -37.72 18.18
CA PHE A 364 -4.81 -38.41 19.26
C PHE A 364 -5.63 -39.63 18.81
N TYR A 365 -5.97 -39.75 17.53
CA TYR A 365 -6.85 -40.81 17.05
C TYR A 365 -6.26 -42.21 17.30
N LYS A 366 -6.92 -43.02 18.13
CA LYS A 366 -6.44 -44.32 18.65
C LYS A 366 -5.16 -44.26 19.50
N PHE A 367 -4.72 -43.09 19.97
CA PHE A 367 -3.58 -42.95 20.90
C PHE A 367 -4.02 -42.68 22.34
N ILE A 368 -5.04 -41.83 22.54
CA ILE A 368 -5.65 -41.58 23.85
C ILE A 368 -6.92 -42.41 24.06
N THR A 369 -7.35 -42.57 25.32
CA THR A 369 -8.59 -43.31 25.63
C THR A 369 -9.82 -42.63 25.01
N ARG A 370 -10.84 -43.42 24.66
CA ARG A 370 -12.07 -42.90 24.03
C ARG A 370 -12.78 -41.85 24.89
N TYR A 371 -12.63 -41.93 26.21
CA TYR A 371 -13.14 -40.94 27.16
C TYR A 371 -12.46 -39.57 26.96
N TRP A 372 -11.13 -39.53 26.96
CA TRP A 372 -10.38 -38.28 26.77
C TRP A 372 -10.48 -37.72 25.34
N MET A 373 -10.62 -38.59 24.33
CA MET A 373 -10.93 -38.15 22.95
C MET A 373 -12.29 -37.42 22.89
N ASN A 374 -13.33 -37.98 23.50
CA ASN A 374 -14.64 -37.32 23.52
C ASN A 374 -14.59 -35.97 24.26
N ILE A 375 -13.85 -35.88 25.38
CA ILE A 375 -13.65 -34.62 26.10
C ILE A 375 -12.94 -33.59 25.21
N TRP A 376 -11.85 -33.98 24.54
CA TRP A 376 -11.12 -33.11 23.62
C TRP A 376 -12.01 -32.61 22.48
N LEU A 377 -12.80 -33.48 21.85
CA LEU A 377 -13.72 -33.10 20.78
C LEU A 377 -14.81 -32.13 21.23
N ILE A 378 -15.38 -32.33 22.43
CA ILE A 378 -16.37 -31.40 23.01
C ILE A 378 -15.71 -30.03 23.30
N MET A 379 -14.53 -30.03 23.90
CA MET A 379 -13.76 -28.80 24.16
C MET A 379 -13.45 -28.02 22.87
N VAL A 380 -12.98 -28.71 21.82
CA VAL A 380 -12.74 -28.10 20.51
C VAL A 380 -14.03 -27.58 19.89
N ALA A 381 -15.14 -28.32 19.98
CA ALA A 381 -16.44 -27.87 19.45
C ALA A 381 -16.94 -26.58 20.14
N LEU A 382 -16.90 -26.53 21.48
CA LEU A 382 -17.30 -25.34 22.25
C LEU A 382 -16.37 -24.15 22.01
N PHE A 383 -15.06 -24.40 21.86
CA PHE A 383 -14.08 -23.39 21.46
C PHE A 383 -14.36 -22.84 20.05
N LEU A 384 -14.63 -23.69 19.06
CA LEU A 384 -14.93 -23.25 17.71
C LEU A 384 -16.23 -22.44 17.66
N ILE A 385 -17.28 -22.89 18.36
CA ILE A 385 -18.53 -22.16 18.58
C ILE A 385 -18.24 -20.74 19.12
N THR A 386 -17.44 -20.65 20.19
CA THR A 386 -17.07 -19.38 20.83
C THR A 386 -16.16 -18.51 19.95
N ALA A 387 -15.29 -19.12 19.15
CA ALA A 387 -14.44 -18.42 18.20
C ALA A 387 -15.26 -17.79 17.07
N PHE A 388 -16.29 -18.48 16.56
CA PHE A 388 -17.22 -17.92 15.59
C PHE A 388 -18.11 -16.83 16.21
N ASP A 389 -18.56 -16.99 17.45
CA ASP A 389 -19.27 -15.93 18.20
C ASP A 389 -18.42 -14.65 18.32
N ASN A 390 -17.13 -14.77 18.65
CA ASN A 390 -16.21 -13.62 18.73
C ASN A 390 -15.91 -12.95 17.37
N LEU A 391 -16.25 -13.58 16.25
CA LEU A 391 -16.21 -12.91 14.95
C LEU A 391 -17.44 -12.02 14.72
N ILE A 392 -18.54 -12.21 15.47
CA ILE A 392 -19.67 -11.28 15.51
C ILE A 392 -19.19 -10.00 16.19
N LEU A 393 -19.24 -8.90 15.43
CA LEU A 393 -18.68 -7.61 15.85
C LEU A 393 -19.69 -6.74 16.60
N GLN A 394 -20.96 -6.75 16.22
CA GLN A 394 -21.98 -5.90 16.82
C GLN A 394 -22.91 -6.73 17.71
N ALA A 395 -23.10 -6.26 18.95
CA ALA A 395 -23.90 -6.95 19.96
C ALA A 395 -25.36 -7.15 19.50
N SER A 396 -25.92 -8.34 19.73
CA SER A 396 -27.32 -8.65 19.42
C SER A 396 -28.02 -9.49 20.49
N ARG A 397 -29.36 -9.44 20.53
CA ARG A 397 -30.14 -10.21 21.51
C ARG A 397 -30.03 -11.73 21.31
N SER A 398 -29.96 -12.19 20.05
CA SER A 398 -29.78 -13.60 19.69
C SER A 398 -28.41 -14.12 20.16
N GLU A 399 -27.35 -13.37 19.91
CA GLU A 399 -26.00 -13.65 20.38
C GLU A 399 -25.92 -13.71 21.91
N ARG A 400 -26.55 -12.76 22.64
CA ARG A 400 -26.58 -12.82 24.12
C ARG A 400 -27.19 -14.12 24.66
N TRP A 401 -28.25 -14.64 24.05
CA TRP A 401 -28.81 -15.95 24.42
C TRP A 401 -27.87 -17.10 24.05
N PHE A 402 -27.21 -17.03 22.90
CA PHE A 402 -26.23 -18.02 22.45
C PHE A 402 -25.03 -18.11 23.42
N MET A 403 -24.42 -16.96 23.75
CA MET A 403 -23.37 -16.84 24.76
C MET A 403 -23.78 -17.45 26.10
N LEU A 404 -25.00 -17.19 26.57
CA LEU A 404 -25.51 -17.72 27.84
C LEU A 404 -25.63 -19.25 27.82
N ILE A 405 -26.16 -19.83 26.73
CA ILE A 405 -26.27 -21.28 26.59
C ILE A 405 -24.87 -21.92 26.54
N THR A 406 -23.95 -21.35 25.76
CA THR A 406 -22.58 -21.87 25.62
C THR A 406 -21.80 -21.81 26.94
N SER A 407 -21.90 -20.72 27.71
CA SER A 407 -21.20 -20.60 29.00
C SER A 407 -21.78 -21.53 30.07
N ILE A 408 -23.11 -21.73 30.10
CA ILE A 408 -23.74 -22.71 31.01
C ILE A 408 -23.27 -24.14 30.66
N ILE A 409 -23.24 -24.51 29.38
CA ILE A 409 -22.72 -25.81 28.93
C ILE A 409 -21.24 -25.96 29.32
N GLY A 410 -20.41 -24.94 29.11
CA GLY A 410 -19.00 -24.94 29.50
C GLY A 410 -18.79 -25.13 31.00
N THR A 411 -19.54 -24.40 31.83
CA THR A 411 -19.50 -24.49 33.29
C THR A 411 -19.87 -25.90 33.78
N ILE A 412 -20.98 -26.44 33.30
CA ILE A 412 -21.45 -27.79 33.66
C ILE A 412 -20.43 -28.84 33.21
N PHE A 413 -19.98 -28.76 31.95
CA PHE A 413 -19.05 -29.72 31.38
C PHE A 413 -17.70 -29.74 32.12
N GLY A 414 -17.08 -28.58 32.33
CA GLY A 414 -15.82 -28.47 33.07
C GLY A 414 -15.94 -29.00 34.49
N THR A 415 -17.02 -28.63 35.20
CA THR A 415 -17.30 -29.12 36.56
C THR A 415 -17.46 -30.64 36.61
N VAL A 416 -18.20 -31.24 35.66
CA VAL A 416 -18.37 -32.70 35.56
C VAL A 416 -17.04 -33.41 35.31
N VAL A 417 -16.18 -32.89 34.44
CA VAL A 417 -14.85 -33.47 34.17
C VAL A 417 -13.94 -33.41 35.39
N ILE A 418 -14.03 -32.36 36.23
CA ILE A 418 -13.20 -32.23 37.44
C ILE A 418 -13.70 -33.15 38.56
N LEU A 419 -15.01 -33.30 38.73
CA LEU A 419 -15.61 -34.09 39.81
C LEU A 419 -15.67 -35.59 39.49
N LYS A 420 -15.99 -35.96 38.25
CA LYS A 420 -16.22 -37.36 37.81
C LYS A 420 -15.19 -37.86 36.79
N GLY A 421 -14.15 -37.08 36.50
CA GLY A 421 -13.12 -37.42 35.52
C GLY A 421 -12.28 -38.64 35.89
N ARG A 422 -11.89 -39.42 34.88
CA ARG A 422 -10.95 -40.54 35.00
C ARG A 422 -9.50 -40.02 35.10
N LYS A 423 -9.17 -39.39 36.23
CA LYS A 423 -7.91 -38.65 36.46
C LYS A 423 -6.65 -39.50 36.28
N GLU A 424 -6.72 -40.81 36.52
CA GLU A 424 -5.58 -41.72 36.34
C GLU A 424 -5.35 -42.16 34.88
N GLU A 425 -6.32 -41.94 33.97
CA GLU A 425 -6.10 -42.14 32.52
C GLU A 425 -5.37 -40.96 31.86
N LEU A 426 -5.22 -39.82 32.56
CA LEU A 426 -4.49 -38.65 32.06
C LEU A 426 -2.98 -38.84 32.24
N ARG A 427 -2.26 -38.92 31.11
CA ARG A 427 -0.80 -38.75 31.08
C ARG A 427 -0.35 -37.39 31.64
N GLU A 428 -1.18 -36.36 31.48
CA GLU A 428 -0.81 -34.96 31.71
C GLU A 428 -1.79 -34.28 32.69
N LYS A 429 -1.49 -34.35 33.99
CA LYS A 429 -2.41 -33.86 35.05
C LYS A 429 -2.62 -32.33 35.03
N LEU A 430 -1.72 -31.56 34.41
CA LEU A 430 -1.85 -30.10 34.21
C LEU A 430 -3.10 -29.69 33.42
N ILE A 431 -3.62 -30.56 32.54
CA ILE A 431 -4.82 -30.30 31.75
C ILE A 431 -6.05 -30.05 32.65
N LEU A 432 -6.10 -30.69 33.83
CA LEU A 432 -7.21 -30.51 34.78
C LEU A 432 -7.25 -29.09 35.38
N ILE A 433 -6.08 -28.44 35.55
CA ILE A 433 -5.99 -27.06 36.06
C ILE A 433 -6.60 -26.10 35.03
N ALA A 434 -6.27 -26.28 33.75
CA ALA A 434 -6.85 -25.49 32.67
C ALA A 434 -8.37 -25.64 32.61
N ILE A 435 -8.88 -26.89 32.66
CA ILE A 435 -10.34 -27.17 32.65
C ILE A 435 -11.05 -26.53 33.85
N GLY A 436 -10.41 -26.54 35.04
CA GLY A 436 -10.90 -25.83 36.22
C GLY A 436 -10.98 -24.33 36.03
N PHE A 437 -9.94 -23.73 35.46
CA PHE A 437 -9.91 -22.30 35.19
C PHE A 437 -10.99 -21.88 34.18
N MET A 438 -11.20 -22.65 33.11
CA MET A 438 -12.33 -22.44 32.20
C MET A 438 -13.67 -22.50 32.92
N ALA A 439 -13.94 -23.54 33.73
CA ALA A 439 -15.23 -23.66 34.42
C ALA A 439 -15.56 -22.42 35.30
N VAL A 440 -14.54 -21.82 35.92
CA VAL A 440 -14.67 -20.56 36.68
C VAL A 440 -14.94 -19.35 35.77
N LEU A 441 -14.22 -19.22 34.65
CA LEU A 441 -14.42 -18.14 33.69
C LEU A 441 -15.79 -18.21 33.00
N GLU A 442 -16.27 -19.41 32.67
CA GLU A 442 -17.61 -19.61 32.08
C GLU A 442 -18.74 -19.30 33.07
N PHE A 443 -18.55 -19.63 34.36
CA PHE A 443 -19.48 -19.25 35.40
C PHE A 443 -19.54 -17.71 35.55
N ALA A 444 -18.38 -17.06 35.60
CA ALA A 444 -18.30 -15.60 35.64
C ALA A 444 -18.90 -14.93 34.39
N SER A 445 -18.72 -15.53 33.21
CA SER A 445 -19.33 -15.09 31.95
C SER A 445 -20.87 -15.17 32.01
N THR A 446 -21.40 -16.30 32.47
CA THR A 446 -22.84 -16.53 32.67
C THR A 446 -23.44 -15.43 33.55
N VAL A 447 -22.82 -15.14 34.69
CA VAL A 447 -23.24 -14.10 35.63
C VAL A 447 -23.16 -12.71 35.00
N ALA A 448 -22.07 -12.37 34.31
CA ALA A 448 -21.89 -11.08 33.66
C ALA A 448 -22.94 -10.81 32.56
N ASN A 449 -23.28 -11.80 31.74
CA ASN A 449 -24.26 -11.67 30.67
C ASN A 449 -25.68 -11.42 31.20
N ILE A 450 -26.07 -12.17 32.25
CA ILE A 450 -27.36 -12.02 32.93
C ILE A 450 -27.57 -10.57 33.36
N TYR A 451 -26.58 -9.99 34.05
CA TYR A 451 -26.62 -8.61 34.56
C TYR A 451 -26.23 -7.52 33.53
N GLY A 452 -26.26 -7.81 32.23
CA GLY A 452 -26.09 -6.79 31.18
C GLY A 452 -24.67 -6.27 30.95
N ARG A 453 -23.64 -7.01 31.37
CA ARG A 453 -22.21 -6.71 31.10
C ARG A 453 -21.71 -7.57 29.94
N TYR A 454 -22.02 -7.14 28.72
CA TYR A 454 -21.80 -7.90 27.49
C TYR A 454 -20.31 -8.01 27.14
N ASN A 455 -19.54 -6.92 27.08
CA ASN A 455 -18.12 -7.00 26.68
C ASN A 455 -17.31 -7.82 27.71
N LEU A 456 -17.64 -7.69 29.00
CA LEU A 456 -17.04 -8.50 30.07
C LEU A 456 -17.38 -9.99 29.89
N SER A 457 -18.66 -10.35 29.75
CA SER A 457 -19.07 -11.73 29.51
C SER A 457 -18.41 -12.32 28.27
N LYS A 458 -18.44 -11.60 27.14
CA LYS A 458 -17.85 -12.07 25.89
C LYS A 458 -16.35 -12.31 26.06
N THR A 459 -15.64 -11.41 26.74
CA THR A 459 -14.21 -11.58 27.04
C THR A 459 -13.95 -12.83 27.91
N LEU A 460 -14.76 -13.06 28.95
CA LEU A 460 -14.63 -14.22 29.84
C LEU A 460 -14.94 -15.55 29.11
N LEU A 461 -16.03 -15.62 28.34
CA LEU A 461 -16.42 -16.74 27.48
C LEU A 461 -15.28 -17.14 26.51
N ILE A 462 -14.72 -16.15 25.82
CA ILE A 462 -13.63 -16.40 24.86
C ILE A 462 -12.38 -16.86 25.62
N SER A 463 -12.05 -16.21 26.73
CA SER A 463 -10.85 -16.53 27.51
C SER A 463 -10.93 -17.95 28.08
N GLY A 464 -12.08 -18.38 28.60
CA GLY A 464 -12.27 -19.72 29.16
C GLY A 464 -11.93 -20.83 28.15
N PHE A 465 -12.67 -20.89 27.05
CA PHE A 465 -12.45 -21.91 26.03
C PHE A 465 -11.09 -21.79 25.32
N LEU A 466 -10.63 -20.58 24.99
CA LEU A 466 -9.35 -20.36 24.34
C LEU A 466 -8.19 -20.84 25.23
N ASN A 467 -8.18 -20.49 26.52
CA ASN A 467 -7.09 -20.86 27.42
C ASN A 467 -6.94 -22.38 27.54
N VAL A 468 -8.03 -23.15 27.61
CA VAL A 468 -7.94 -24.62 27.69
C VAL A 468 -7.41 -25.22 26.39
N VAL A 469 -7.97 -24.82 25.25
CA VAL A 469 -7.53 -25.37 23.96
C VAL A 469 -6.07 -25.01 23.70
N VAL A 470 -5.69 -23.75 23.92
CA VAL A 470 -4.31 -23.27 23.75
C VAL A 470 -3.35 -23.95 24.74
N ALA A 471 -3.72 -24.14 26.00
CA ALA A 471 -2.89 -24.86 26.98
C ALA A 471 -2.65 -26.32 26.55
N ILE A 472 -3.69 -27.02 26.06
CA ILE A 472 -3.53 -28.40 25.56
C ILE A 472 -2.65 -28.42 24.31
N LEU A 473 -2.88 -27.52 23.34
CA LEU A 473 -2.07 -27.41 22.13
C LEU A 473 -0.58 -27.16 22.44
N PHE A 474 -0.27 -26.27 23.40
CA PHE A 474 1.11 -26.00 23.80
C PHE A 474 1.76 -27.14 24.56
N LEU A 475 1.06 -27.76 25.50
CA LEU A 475 1.57 -28.91 26.25
C LEU A 475 1.98 -30.04 25.28
N TRP A 476 1.11 -30.37 24.33
CA TRP A 476 1.42 -31.38 23.31
C TRP A 476 2.49 -30.92 22.32
N THR A 477 2.59 -29.63 22.00
CA THR A 477 3.69 -29.09 21.19
C THR A 477 5.05 -29.30 21.89
N VAL A 478 5.18 -28.93 23.17
CA VAL A 478 6.40 -29.15 23.95
C VAL A 478 6.74 -30.64 24.03
N ARG A 479 5.74 -31.49 24.28
CA ARG A 479 5.92 -32.94 24.31
C ARG A 479 6.45 -33.51 22.99
N LEU A 480 5.86 -33.14 21.86
CA LEU A 480 6.29 -33.62 20.54
C LEU A 480 7.67 -33.10 20.12
N ILE A 481 8.05 -31.90 20.56
CA ILE A 481 9.43 -31.38 20.40
C ILE A 481 10.41 -32.24 21.21
N ASN A 482 10.11 -32.51 22.48
CA ASN A 482 10.95 -33.35 23.34
C ASN A 482 11.08 -34.79 22.81
N GLU A 483 9.97 -35.41 22.41
CA GLU A 483 9.96 -36.72 21.73
C GLU A 483 10.82 -36.66 20.45
N GLY A 484 10.62 -35.67 19.58
CA GLY A 484 11.39 -35.51 18.34
C GLY A 484 12.90 -35.36 18.55
N LEU A 485 13.31 -34.54 19.53
CA LEU A 485 14.72 -34.34 19.90
C LEU A 485 15.36 -35.61 20.48
N PHE A 486 14.64 -36.33 21.35
CA PHE A 486 15.12 -37.59 21.93
C PHE A 486 15.33 -38.67 20.86
N LEU A 487 14.37 -38.82 19.95
CA LEU A 487 14.45 -39.79 18.85
C LEU A 487 15.62 -39.46 17.92
N ALA A 488 15.78 -38.19 17.55
CA ALA A 488 16.92 -37.72 16.76
C ALA A 488 18.26 -38.01 17.46
N PHE A 489 18.39 -37.65 18.74
CA PHE A 489 19.61 -37.91 19.52
C PHE A 489 19.98 -39.40 19.52
N SER A 490 19.01 -40.30 19.71
CA SER A 490 19.25 -41.75 19.73
C SER A 490 19.68 -42.33 18.38
N VAL A 491 19.28 -41.69 17.26
CA VAL A 491 19.66 -42.08 15.90
C VAL A 491 21.07 -41.60 15.56
N TYR A 492 21.39 -40.33 15.85
CA TYR A 492 22.63 -39.69 15.42
C TYR A 492 23.83 -40.06 16.30
N THR A 493 23.70 -40.10 17.63
CA THR A 493 24.80 -40.51 18.53
C THR A 493 25.24 -41.97 18.36
N ARG A 494 24.40 -42.83 17.77
CA ARG A 494 24.79 -44.20 17.41
C ARG A 494 25.57 -44.31 16.10
N GLN A 495 25.71 -43.24 15.31
CA GLN A 495 26.46 -43.28 14.04
C GLN A 495 27.98 -43.06 14.19
N ASP A 496 28.46 -42.55 15.33
CA ASP A 496 29.88 -42.22 15.58
C ASP A 496 30.85 -43.42 15.69
N LYS A 497 30.44 -44.63 15.30
CA LYS A 497 31.30 -45.84 15.29
C LYS A 497 31.61 -46.43 13.90
N LYS A 498 31.32 -45.71 12.82
CA LYS A 498 31.77 -46.08 11.45
C LYS A 498 32.24 -44.87 10.64
N LEU A 499 33.42 -44.36 11.01
CA LEU A 499 34.13 -43.33 10.25
C LEU A 499 35.63 -43.63 10.06
N PHE A 500 36.00 -44.92 10.06
CA PHE A 500 37.26 -45.44 9.50
C PHE A 500 37.06 -46.87 8.97
N TYR A 501 36.79 -46.97 7.68
CA TYR A 501 37.20 -48.05 6.76
C TYR A 501 37.15 -47.49 5.33
#